data_AF-A0A3B7MQC3-F1
#
_entry.id   AF-A0A3B7MQC3-F1
#
_cell.length_a   1.000
_cell.length_b   1.000
_cell.length_c   1.000
_cell.angle_alpha   90.00
_cell.angle_beta   90.00
_cell.angle_gamma   90.00
#
_symmetry.space_group_name_H-M   'P 1'
#
loop_
_entity.id
_entity.type
_entity.pdbx_description
1 polymer ?
#
loop_
_entity_poly.entity_id
_entity_poly.type
_entity_poly.pdbx_seq_one_letter_code
_entity_poly.pdbx_strand_id
1 'polypeptide(L)'
;MKQSFSINFKYPFKEKNISIELTGNVTPHHSTPYYIISNIRFKNHPEGPYDAFPEIRIQKRELHGENVWVHMDTQKESELSHIVGQAIDDHLARSTS
;
A
#
# COMPACT_ATOMS: atom_id res chain seq x y z
N MET A 1 7.84 7.22 -17.36
CA MET A 1 8.31 6.46 -16.18
C MET A 1 7.57 7.01 -14.97
N LYS A 2 6.79 6.20 -14.24
CA LYS A 2 6.22 6.68 -12.97
C LYS A 2 7.34 6.64 -11.94
N GLN A 3 7.69 7.80 -11.39
CA GLN A 3 8.69 7.92 -10.34
C GLN A 3 8.13 7.28 -9.06
N SER A 4 9.02 6.79 -8.19
CA SER A 4 8.62 6.35 -6.85
C SER A 4 7.95 7.51 -6.09
N PHE A 5 6.94 7.20 -5.29
CA PHE A 5 6.15 8.20 -4.56
C PHE A 5 5.81 7.70 -3.15
N SER A 6 5.50 8.61 -2.24
CA SER A 6 5.07 8.24 -0.88
C SER A 6 3.55 8.24 -0.77
N ILE A 7 3.02 7.24 -0.07
CA ILE A 7 1.60 7.16 0.29
C ILE A 7 1.44 7.20 1.81
N ASN A 8 0.30 7.71 2.26
CA ASN A 8 -0.15 7.62 3.65
C ASN A 8 -1.39 6.74 3.70
N PHE A 9 -1.45 5.84 4.67
CA PHE A 9 -2.59 4.96 4.86
C PHE A 9 -2.87 4.70 6.33
N LYS A 10 -4.11 4.33 6.65
CA LYS A 10 -4.55 4.05 8.02
C LYS A 10 -4.85 2.56 8.14
N TYR A 11 -4.16 1.89 9.06
CA TYR A 11 -4.39 0.47 9.31
C TYR A 11 -5.15 0.28 10.64
N PRO A 12 -6.35 -0.33 10.62
CA PRO A 12 -7.17 -0.51 11.81
C PRO A 12 -6.76 -1.76 12.60
N PHE A 13 -6.48 -1.61 13.90
CA PHE A 13 -6.43 -2.72 14.85
C PHE A 13 -7.80 -2.89 15.51
N LYS A 14 -8.64 -3.70 14.87
CA LYS A 14 -10.05 -3.91 15.26
C LYS A 14 -10.22 -4.35 16.71
N GLU A 15 -9.32 -5.19 17.22
CA GLU A 15 -9.38 -5.70 18.60
C GLU A 15 -9.30 -4.61 19.67
N LYS A 16 -8.62 -3.50 19.38
CA LYS A 16 -8.43 -2.40 20.33
C LYS A 16 -9.16 -1.11 19.94
N ASN A 17 -9.93 -1.12 18.84
CA ASN A 17 -10.55 0.07 18.26
C ASN A 17 -9.55 1.23 18.06
N ILE A 18 -8.31 0.90 17.69
CA ILE A 18 -7.22 1.85 17.44
C ILE A 18 -6.85 1.77 15.97
N SER A 19 -6.56 2.90 15.33
CA SER A 19 -6.00 2.95 13.99
C SER A 19 -4.62 3.58 14.03
N ILE A 20 -3.66 2.96 13.33
CA ILE A 20 -2.32 3.53 13.18
C ILE A 20 -2.21 4.24 11.82
N GLU A 21 -1.61 5.42 11.81
CA GLU A 21 -1.28 6.11 10.57
C GLU A 21 0.13 5.72 10.14
N LEU A 22 0.24 5.20 8.91
CA LEU A 22 1.47 4.72 8.32
C LEU A 22 1.80 5.52 7.06
N THR A 23 3.11 5.63 6.79
CA THR A 23 3.67 6.14 5.55
C THR A 23 4.53 5.05 4.92
N GLY A 24 4.47 4.90 3.61
CA GLY A 24 5.34 3.99 2.86
C GLY A 24 5.79 4.58 1.52
N ASN A 25 6.94 4.11 1.03
CA ASN A 25 7.49 4.47 -0.28
C ASN A 25 7.06 3.43 -1.31
N VAL A 26 6.36 3.87 -2.33
CA VAL A 26 5.84 3.06 -3.42
C VAL A 26 6.79 3.11 -4.61
N THR A 27 7.21 1.95 -5.08
CA THR A 27 8.00 1.79 -6.31
C THR A 27 7.22 0.95 -7.32
N PRO A 28 6.85 1.51 -8.49
CA PRO A 28 6.15 0.78 -9.53
C PRO A 28 7.08 -0.15 -10.31
N HIS A 29 6.63 -1.36 -10.60
CA HIS A 29 7.28 -2.30 -11.52
C HIS A 29 6.44 -2.52 -12.77
N HIS A 30 7.06 -2.47 -13.95
CA HIS A 30 6.35 -2.39 -15.24
C HIS A 30 6.38 -3.67 -16.08
N SER A 31 7.27 -4.63 -15.82
CA SER A 31 7.32 -5.91 -16.55
C SER A 31 6.10 -6.80 -16.26
N THR A 32 5.55 -6.66 -15.05
CA THR A 32 4.24 -7.16 -14.62
C THR A 32 3.75 -6.07 -13.67
N PRO A 33 2.62 -5.38 -13.93
CA PRO A 33 2.25 -4.19 -13.18
C PRO A 33 1.94 -4.53 -11.71
N TYR A 34 2.95 -4.33 -10.85
CA TYR A 34 2.83 -4.44 -9.40
C TYR A 34 3.55 -3.27 -8.72
N TYR A 35 3.24 -3.08 -7.45
CA TYR A 35 3.79 -2.02 -6.62
C TYR A 35 4.50 -2.64 -5.43
N ILE A 36 5.69 -2.12 -5.14
CA ILE A 36 6.46 -2.44 -3.94
C ILE A 36 6.29 -1.30 -2.96
N ILE A 37 5.90 -1.59 -1.72
CA ILE A 37 5.78 -0.63 -0.64
C ILE A 37 6.83 -0.97 0.40
N SER A 38 7.78 -0.06 0.58
CA SER A 38 8.94 -0.20 1.48
C SER A 38 9.03 0.98 2.44
N ASN A 39 9.97 0.94 3.40
CA ASN A 39 10.20 2.01 4.36
C ASN A 39 8.93 2.37 5.16
N ILE A 40 8.14 1.34 5.51
CA ILE A 40 6.86 1.51 6.17
C ILE A 40 7.09 1.92 7.61
N ARG A 41 6.58 3.09 7.99
CA ARG A 41 6.80 3.69 9.32
C ARG A 41 5.56 4.38 9.85
N PHE A 42 5.50 4.56 11.16
CA PHE A 42 4.48 5.37 11.81
C PHE A 42 4.60 6.83 11.39
N LYS A 43 3.52 7.40 10.86
CA LYS A 43 3.49 8.79 10.41
C LYS A 43 3.70 9.78 11.56
N ASN A 44 3.18 9.47 12.74
CA ASN A 44 3.24 10.33 13.93
C ASN A 44 4.51 10.12 14.78
N HIS A 45 5.33 9.12 14.45
CA HIS A 45 6.58 8.81 15.16
C HIS A 45 7.72 8.62 14.15
N PRO A 46 8.17 9.70 13.48
CA PRO A 46 9.18 9.62 12.42
C PRO A 46 10.57 9.23 12.94
N GLU A 47 10.83 9.39 14.23
CA GLU A 47 12.09 8.98 14.90
C GLU A 47 12.09 7.50 15.33
N GLY A 48 10.98 6.79 15.12
CA GLY A 48 10.91 5.34 15.35
C GLY A 48 11.79 4.57 14.36
N PRO A 49 12.05 3.27 14.61
CA PRO A 49 12.83 2.45 13.69
C PRO A 49 12.25 2.52 12.27
N TYR A 50 13.12 2.80 11.31
CA TYR A 50 12.83 2.60 9.90
C TYR A 50 12.47 1.11 9.71
N ASP A 51 11.40 0.83 8.97
CA ASP A 51 10.84 -0.52 8.75
C ASP A 51 10.08 -1.13 9.95
N ALA A 52 9.08 -0.42 10.45
CA ALA A 52 8.12 -0.97 11.41
C ALA A 52 7.36 -2.19 10.84
N PHE A 53 7.30 -2.31 9.51
CA PHE A 53 6.68 -3.40 8.79
C PHE A 53 7.57 -3.89 7.65
N PRO A 54 7.50 -5.20 7.30
CA PRO A 54 8.19 -5.73 6.13
C PRO A 54 7.70 -5.08 4.84
N GLU A 55 8.51 -5.17 3.80
CA GLU A 55 8.12 -4.79 2.44
C GLU A 55 6.86 -5.54 2.01
N ILE A 56 5.92 -4.82 1.39
CA ILE A 56 4.67 -5.37 0.87
C ILE A 56 4.69 -5.25 -0.65
N ARG A 57 4.28 -6.31 -1.34
CA ARG A 57 4.15 -6.33 -2.80
C ARG A 57 2.71 -6.59 -3.17
N ILE A 58 2.07 -5.63 -3.83
CA ILE A 58 0.67 -5.77 -4.26
C ILE A 58 0.52 -5.50 -5.74
N GLN A 59 -0.49 -6.12 -6.34
CA GLN A 59 -0.90 -5.88 -7.71
C GLN A 59 -2.42 -5.78 -7.80
N LYS A 60 -2.89 -5.09 -8.83
CA LYS A 60 -4.32 -5.02 -9.17
C LYS A 60 -4.64 -6.18 -10.11
N ARG A 61 -5.67 -6.95 -9.81
CA ARG A 61 -6.16 -8.06 -10.64
C ARG A 61 -7.66 -7.95 -10.85
N GLU A 62 -8.12 -8.40 -12.01
CA GLU A 62 -9.54 -8.59 -12.23
C GLU A 62 -9.97 -9.93 -11.62
N LEU A 63 -10.92 -9.90 -10.70
CA LEU A 63 -11.56 -11.06 -10.08
C LEU A 63 -13.08 -10.84 -10.15
N HIS A 64 -13.79 -11.79 -10.78
CA HIS A 64 -15.26 -11.71 -10.95
C HIS A 64 -15.78 -10.41 -11.61
N GLY A 65 -14.99 -9.81 -12.51
CA GLY A 65 -15.35 -8.55 -13.18
C GLY A 65 -15.02 -7.28 -12.39
N GLU A 66 -14.40 -7.40 -11.22
CA GLU A 66 -13.98 -6.27 -10.39
C GLU A 66 -12.44 -6.21 -10.27
N ASN A 67 -11.90 -4.99 -10.20
CA ASN A 67 -10.48 -4.78 -9.97
C ASN A 67 -10.17 -4.82 -8.46
N VAL A 68 -9.43 -5.84 -8.04
CA VAL A 68 -9.09 -6.12 -6.65
C VAL A 68 -7.59 -6.01 -6.42
N TRP A 69 -7.19 -5.45 -5.29
CA TRP A 69 -5.80 -5.39 -4.86
C TRP A 69 -5.41 -6.65 -4.08
N VAL A 70 -4.42 -7.39 -4.57
CA VAL A 70 -3.96 -8.64 -3.98
C VAL A 70 -2.47 -8.59 -3.66
N HIS A 71 -2.03 -9.36 -2.67
CA HIS A 71 -0.60 -9.57 -2.42
C HIS A 71 0.01 -10.47 -3.48
N MET A 72 1.23 -10.17 -3.90
CA MET A 72 1.94 -10.91 -4.94
C MET A 72 2.33 -12.33 -4.52
N ASP A 73 2.64 -12.53 -3.24
CA ASP A 73 3.11 -13.80 -2.67
C ASP A 73 2.00 -14.85 -2.56
N THR A 74 0.81 -14.42 -2.13
CA THR A 74 -0.34 -15.29 -1.88
C THR A 74 -1.39 -15.24 -2.98
N GLN A 75 -1.35 -14.22 -3.84
CA GLN A 75 -2.38 -13.92 -4.84
C GLN A 75 -3.78 -13.73 -4.22
N LYS A 76 -3.82 -13.42 -2.91
CA LYS A 76 -5.04 -13.20 -2.16
C LYS A 76 -5.17 -11.74 -1.77
N GLU A 77 -6.41 -11.30 -1.69
CA GLU A 77 -6.73 -10.04 -1.05
C GLU A 77 -6.58 -10.16 0.47
N SER A 78 -6.21 -9.05 1.10
CA SER A 78 -6.34 -8.87 2.53
C SER A 78 -6.70 -7.42 2.82
N GLU A 79 -7.11 -7.13 4.05
CA GLU A 79 -7.38 -5.76 4.49
C GLU A 79 -6.19 -4.83 4.21
N LEU A 80 -4.96 -5.34 4.36
CA LEU A 80 -3.76 -4.57 4.08
C LEU A 80 -3.56 -4.29 2.58
N SER A 81 -3.80 -5.27 1.69
CA SER A 81 -3.66 -5.02 0.24
C SER A 81 -4.71 -4.04 -0.25
N HIS A 82 -5.94 -4.12 0.28
CA HIS A 82 -7.02 -3.19 -0.01
C HIS A 82 -6.69 -1.76 0.42
N ILE A 83 -6.30 -1.57 1.68
CA ILE A 83 -5.97 -0.25 2.23
C ILE A 83 -4.81 0.40 1.48
N VAL A 84 -3.73 -0.35 1.24
CA VAL A 84 -2.55 0.15 0.54
C VAL A 84 -2.85 0.43 -0.93
N GLY A 85 -3.58 -0.48 -1.58
CA GLY A 85 -4.02 -0.33 -2.96
C GLY A 85 -4.89 0.88 -3.18
N GLN A 86 -5.85 1.13 -2.29
CA GLN A 86 -6.69 2.34 -2.33
C GLN A 86 -5.84 3.61 -2.19
N ALA A 87 -4.86 3.62 -1.29
CA ALA A 87 -3.97 4.78 -1.12
C ALA A 87 -3.11 5.05 -2.37
N ILE A 88 -2.74 4.00 -3.11
CA ILE A 88 -2.09 4.14 -4.43
C ILE A 88 -3.05 4.73 -5.45
N ASP A 89 -4.26 4.16 -5.56
CA ASP A 89 -5.29 4.65 -6.49
C ASP A 89 -5.59 6.15 -6.25
N ASP A 90 -5.78 6.55 -4.98
CA ASP A 90 -6.02 7.93 -4.58
C ASP A 90 -4.85 8.87 -4.97
N HIS A 91 -3.61 8.42 -4.78
CA HIS A 91 -2.43 9.19 -5.18
C HIS A 91 -2.39 9.38 -6.69
N LEU A 92 -2.59 8.29 -7.44
CA LEU A 92 -2.54 8.30 -8.90
C LEU A 92 -3.65 9.16 -9.50
N ALA A 93 -4.87 9.13 -8.93
CA ALA A 93 -5.98 9.96 -9.38
C ALA A 93 -5.73 11.46 -9.15
N ARG A 94 -5.03 11.84 -8.08
CA ARG A 94 -4.64 13.24 -7.83
C ARG A 94 -3.55 13.73 -8.76
N SER A 95 -2.65 12.87 -9.21
CA SER A 95 -1.58 13.24 -10.16
C SER A 95 -2.08 13.42 -11.60
N THR A 96 -3.33 13.07 -11.89
CA THR A 96 -3.96 13.23 -13.20
C THR A 96 -4.92 14.42 -13.31
N SER A 97 -5.12 15.16 -12.22
CA SER A 97 -5.95 16.38 -12.13
C SER A 97 -5.10 17.63 -12.21
#